data_AF-A0A1J3DZW9-F1
#
_entry.id   AF-A0A1J3DZW9-F1
#
_cell.length_a   1.000
_cell.length_b   1.000
_cell.length_c   1.000
_cell.angle_alpha   90.00
_cell.angle_beta   90.00
_cell.angle_gamma   90.00
#
_symmetry.space_group_name_H-M   'P 1'
#
loop_
_entity.id
_entity.type
_entity.pdbx_description
1 polymer ?
#
loop_
_entity_poly.entity_id
_entity_poly.type
_entity_poly.pdbx_seq_one_letter_code
_entity_poly.pdbx_strand_id
1 'polypeptide(L)'
;WDINMDSGPVSTFQVHEYLRPKLCDLYENDSIFDKFECCLSGDGLRVATGSYSNLFRVFGVSPGSTETTTLEASKNPMRRQVTTPARPSRPSLSSITRAVRRGAESPGADGNGNSFDHTSKLLHLAWHPTENSIACAAANSLYMYYA
;
A
#
# COMPACT_ATOMS: atom_id res chain seq x y z
N TRP A 1 -6.84 -12.18 -15.52
CA TRP A 1 -6.85 -13.52 -16.16
C TRP A 1 -7.66 -13.42 -17.43
N ASP A 2 -7.25 -14.13 -18.47
CA ASP A 2 -8.06 -14.29 -19.67
C ASP A 2 -8.82 -15.62 -19.52
N ILE A 3 -10.11 -15.63 -19.82
CA ILE A 3 -10.95 -16.82 -19.71
C ILE A 3 -10.49 -17.91 -20.70
N ASN A 4 -9.87 -17.50 -21.81
CA ASN A 4 -9.38 -18.40 -22.86
C ASN A 4 -7.90 -18.80 -22.67
N MET A 5 -7.22 -18.29 -21.64
CA MET A 5 -5.81 -18.61 -21.37
C MET A 5 -5.62 -18.85 -19.87
N ASP A 6 -5.47 -20.12 -19.52
CA ASP A 6 -5.36 -20.62 -18.14
C ASP A 6 -3.90 -20.83 -17.68
N SER A 7 -2.93 -20.65 -18.58
CA SER A 7 -1.51 -20.84 -18.28
C SER A 7 -0.93 -19.81 -17.31
N GLY A 8 -1.62 -18.67 -17.09
CA GLY A 8 -1.26 -17.70 -16.08
C GLY A 8 -2.03 -16.38 -16.18
N PRO A 9 -1.73 -15.41 -15.29
CA PRO A 9 -2.32 -14.09 -15.36
C PRO A 9 -1.80 -13.30 -16.56
N VAL A 10 -2.70 -12.62 -17.28
CA VAL A 10 -2.35 -11.65 -18.34
C VAL A 10 -1.55 -10.46 -17.79
N SER A 11 -1.84 -10.05 -16.55
CA SER A 11 -1.19 -8.93 -15.88
C SER A 11 -1.24 -9.13 -14.36
N THR A 12 -0.21 -8.67 -13.67
CA THR A 12 -0.08 -8.78 -12.20
C THR A 12 0.35 -7.44 -11.63
N PHE A 13 -0.37 -6.95 -10.62
CA PHE A 13 -0.11 -5.66 -9.98
C PHE A 13 0.31 -5.88 -8.52
N GLN A 14 1.45 -5.32 -8.13
CA GLN A 14 1.99 -5.49 -6.77
C GLN A 14 1.36 -4.45 -5.81
N VAL A 15 0.32 -4.86 -5.09
CA VAL A 15 -0.44 -3.96 -4.19
C VAL A 15 0.29 -3.71 -2.87
N HIS A 16 0.86 -4.75 -2.27
CA HIS A 16 1.39 -4.73 -0.91
C HIS A 16 2.86 -5.15 -0.83
N GLU A 17 3.66 -4.81 -1.84
CA GLU A 17 5.07 -5.21 -1.93
C GLU A 17 5.87 -4.83 -0.67
N TYR A 18 5.57 -3.66 -0.11
CA TYR A 18 6.21 -3.13 1.11
C TYR A 18 5.92 -3.95 2.38
N LEU A 19 4.95 -4.86 2.34
CA LEU A 19 4.59 -5.73 3.47
C LEU A 19 5.34 -7.07 3.46
N ARG A 20 6.07 -7.42 2.40
CA ARG A 20 6.81 -8.69 2.33
C ARG A 20 7.72 -8.96 3.53
N PRO A 21 8.46 -7.97 4.07
CA PRO A 21 9.29 -8.20 5.27
C PRO A 21 8.49 -8.43 6.56
N LYS A 22 7.19 -8.09 6.59
CA LYS A 22 6.33 -8.12 7.78
C LYS A 22 5.33 -9.28 7.81
N LEU A 23 5.52 -10.29 6.98
CA LEU A 23 4.55 -11.39 6.84
C LEU A 23 4.34 -12.17 8.14
N CYS A 24 5.38 -12.34 8.97
CA CYS A 24 5.25 -12.96 10.28
C CYS A 24 4.31 -12.15 11.19
N ASP A 25 4.54 -10.84 11.30
CA ASP A 25 3.70 -9.94 12.11
C ASP A 25 2.25 -9.91 11.62
N LEU A 26 2.04 -9.92 10.30
CA LEU A 26 0.70 -9.94 9.71
C LEU A 26 -0.02 -11.27 9.97
N TYR A 27 0.72 -12.38 10.04
CA TYR A 27 0.18 -13.69 10.39
C TYR A 27 -0.19 -13.75 11.87
N GLU A 28 0.69 -13.29 12.77
CA GLU A 28 0.43 -13.28 14.22
C GLU A 28 -0.77 -12.40 14.61
N ASN A 29 -1.03 -11.32 13.86
CA ASN A 29 -2.15 -10.42 14.09
C ASN A 29 -3.37 -10.69 13.19
N ASP A 30 -3.44 -11.87 12.57
CA ASP A 30 -4.51 -12.30 11.63
C ASP A 30 -4.76 -11.38 10.42
N SER A 31 -3.98 -10.32 10.25
CA SER A 31 -4.13 -9.32 9.19
C SER A 31 -3.84 -9.91 7.82
N ILE A 32 -3.03 -10.97 7.74
CA ILE A 32 -2.79 -11.70 6.48
C ILE A 32 -4.09 -12.28 5.87
N PHE A 33 -5.14 -12.47 6.69
CA PHE A 33 -6.43 -12.99 6.26
C PHE A 33 -7.42 -11.91 5.83
N ASP A 34 -7.03 -10.63 5.88
CA ASP A 34 -7.87 -9.53 5.40
C ASP A 34 -8.18 -9.68 3.91
N LYS A 35 -9.46 -9.48 3.55
CA LYS A 35 -9.98 -9.63 2.19
C LYS A 35 -10.21 -8.26 1.56
N PHE A 36 -9.23 -7.80 0.81
CA PHE A 36 -9.34 -6.58 0.02
C PHE A 36 -10.12 -6.87 -1.26
N GLU A 37 -11.18 -6.09 -1.51
CA GLU A 37 -11.89 -6.13 -2.78
C GLU A 37 -11.14 -5.36 -3.85
N CYS A 38 -11.40 -5.71 -5.11
CA CYS A 38 -10.98 -4.95 -6.26
C CYS A 38 -12.16 -4.71 -7.21
N CYS A 39 -12.11 -3.61 -7.95
CA CYS A 39 -13.13 -3.23 -8.91
C CYS A 39 -12.50 -2.68 -10.19
N LEU A 40 -13.20 -2.85 -11.31
CA LEU A 40 -12.80 -2.35 -12.62
C LEU A 40 -13.52 -1.02 -12.90
N SER A 41 -12.85 -0.08 -13.57
CA SER A 41 -13.51 1.10 -14.10
C SER A 41 -14.53 0.73 -15.19
N GLY A 42 -15.53 1.57 -15.39
CA GLY A 42 -16.59 1.34 -16.38
C GLY A 42 -16.07 1.13 -17.81
N ASP A 43 -14.95 1.77 -18.17
CA ASP A 43 -14.28 1.64 -19.47
C ASP A 43 -13.31 0.45 -19.56
N GLY A 44 -13.08 -0.27 -18.46
CA GLY A 44 -12.15 -1.40 -18.39
C GLY A 44 -10.68 -1.04 -18.43
N LEU A 45 -10.32 0.26 -18.41
CA LEU A 45 -8.93 0.71 -18.56
C LEU A 45 -8.17 0.78 -17.24
N ARG A 46 -8.87 0.76 -16.11
CA ARG A 46 -8.29 0.89 -14.76
C ARG A 46 -8.87 -0.16 -13.83
N VAL A 47 -8.06 -0.58 -12.87
CA VAL A 47 -8.48 -1.41 -11.73
C VAL A 47 -8.13 -0.69 -10.44
N ALA A 48 -9.04 -0.74 -9.47
CA ALA A 48 -8.80 -0.20 -8.14
C ALA A 48 -8.88 -1.32 -7.09
N THR A 49 -8.10 -1.17 -6.01
CA THR A 49 -8.10 -2.07 -4.86
C THR A 49 -7.77 -1.29 -3.60
N GLY A 50 -8.32 -1.74 -2.48
CA GLY A 50 -7.98 -1.21 -1.16
C GLY A 50 -6.64 -1.72 -0.63
N SER A 51 -6.17 -1.09 0.44
CA SER A 51 -4.91 -1.36 1.15
C SER A 51 -5.04 -0.95 2.63
N TYR A 52 -4.00 -1.23 3.42
CA TYR A 52 -3.87 -0.74 4.79
C TYR A 52 -3.68 0.77 4.85
N SER A 53 -3.82 1.35 6.04
CA SER A 53 -3.72 2.78 6.32
C SER A 53 -4.77 3.61 5.57
N ASN A 54 -5.97 3.05 5.39
CA ASN A 54 -7.06 3.61 4.58
C ASN A 54 -6.65 3.99 3.14
N LEU A 55 -5.60 3.35 2.61
CA LEU A 55 -5.14 3.59 1.26
C LEU A 55 -5.97 2.80 0.25
N PHE A 56 -6.10 3.34 -0.95
CA PHE A 56 -6.48 2.58 -2.13
C PHE A 56 -5.53 2.88 -3.28
N ARG A 57 -5.38 1.92 -4.18
CA ARG A 57 -4.51 2.00 -5.34
C ARG A 57 -5.32 1.84 -6.61
N VAL A 58 -5.00 2.65 -7.61
CA VAL A 58 -5.57 2.60 -8.96
C VAL A 58 -4.45 2.31 -9.94
N PHE A 59 -4.62 1.28 -10.76
CA PHE A 59 -3.66 0.83 -11.76
C PHE A 59 -4.26 0.93 -13.16
N GLY A 60 -3.44 1.31 -14.15
CA GLY A 60 -3.81 1.18 -15.56
C GLY A 60 -3.68 -0.28 -16.02
N VAL A 61 -4.65 -0.76 -16.80
CA VAL A 61 -4.74 -2.17 -17.24
C VAL A 61 -4.04 -2.41 -18.58
N SER A 62 -3.65 -1.36 -19.31
CA SER A 62 -3.00 -1.52 -20.62
C SER A 62 -1.64 -2.25 -20.51
N PRO A 63 -1.29 -3.11 -21.49
CA PRO A 63 -0.01 -3.82 -21.49
C PRO A 63 1.17 -2.85 -21.40
N GLY A 64 2.07 -3.07 -20.43
CA GLY A 64 3.22 -2.19 -20.19
C GLY A 64 2.89 -0.88 -19.48
N SER A 65 1.65 -0.67 -19.01
CA SER A 65 1.30 0.50 -18.21
C SER A 65 2.09 0.53 -16.91
N THR A 66 2.65 1.70 -16.62
CA THR A 66 3.23 2.05 -15.32
C THR A 66 2.31 2.97 -14.53
N GLU A 67 1.08 3.21 -15.02
CA GLU A 67 0.10 4.04 -14.33
C GLU A 67 -0.26 3.38 -13.00
N THR A 68 0.14 4.03 -11.91
CA THR A 68 -0.17 3.62 -10.55
C THR A 68 -0.37 4.87 -9.71
N THR A 69 -1.55 4.99 -9.12
CA THR A 69 -1.90 6.09 -8.22
C THR A 69 -2.26 5.49 -6.87
N THR A 70 -1.72 6.05 -5.78
CA THR A 70 -2.10 5.69 -4.41
C THR A 70 -2.76 6.89 -3.75
N LEU A 71 -3.93 6.68 -3.16
CA LEU A 71 -4.74 7.71 -2.52
C LEU A 71 -5.12 7.27 -1.11
N GLU A 72 -5.32 8.22 -0.21
CA GLU A 72 -5.78 7.98 1.16
C GLU A 72 -7.24 8.41 1.31
N ALA A 73 -8.07 7.50 1.83
CA ALA A 73 -9.43 7.78 2.23
C ALA A 73 -9.47 8.49 3.59
N SER A 74 -9.37 9.82 3.57
CA SER A 74 -9.35 10.64 4.78
C SER A 74 -10.19 11.91 4.63
N LYS A 75 -10.57 12.50 5.78
CA LYS A 75 -11.34 13.77 5.83
C LYS A 75 -10.57 14.96 5.26
N ASN A 76 -9.25 14.84 5.07
CA ASN A 76 -8.43 15.90 4.51
C ASN A 76 -7.70 15.40 3.24
N PRO A 77 -8.43 15.29 2.11
CA PRO A 77 -7.93 14.66 0.88
C PRO A 77 -6.74 15.41 0.25
N MET A 78 -6.54 16.69 0.59
CA MET A 78 -5.42 17.50 0.10
C MET A 78 -4.13 17.33 0.91
N ARG A 79 -4.15 16.61 2.03
CA ARG A 79 -2.94 16.34 2.82
C ARG A 79 -2.09 15.31 2.08
N ARG A 80 -1.30 15.77 1.09
CA ARG A 80 -0.28 14.94 0.44
C ARG A 80 0.63 14.38 1.53
N GLN A 81 0.58 13.07 1.74
CA GLN A 81 1.61 12.37 2.49
C GLN A 81 2.89 12.53 1.65
N VAL A 82 3.76 13.43 2.09
CA VAL A 82 5.08 13.61 1.48
C VAL A 82 5.78 12.27 1.64
N THR A 83 5.83 11.46 0.58
CA THR A 83 6.78 10.36 0.49
C THR A 83 8.15 11.02 0.48
N THR A 84 8.74 11.22 1.65
CA THR A 84 10.14 11.61 1.74
C THR A 84 10.91 10.48 1.05
N PRO A 85 11.61 10.76 -0.07
CA PRO A 85 12.44 9.73 -0.69
C PRO A 85 13.40 9.22 0.37
N ALA A 86 13.55 7.89 0.44
CA ALA A 86 14.51 7.27 1.34
C ALA A 86 15.86 7.96 1.14
N ARG A 87 16.29 8.72 2.16
CA ARG A 87 17.55 9.44 2.11
C ARG A 87 18.63 8.37 1.97
N PRO A 88 19.53 8.43 0.96
CA PRO A 88 20.60 7.47 0.87
C PRO A 88 21.38 7.51 2.18
N SER A 89 21.43 6.36 2.85
CA SER A 89 22.19 6.13 4.07
C SER A 89 23.64 6.53 3.78
N ARG A 90 24.06 7.68 4.30
CA ARG A 90 25.48 8.05 4.30
C ARG A 90 26.21 6.98 5.13
N PRO A 91 27.26 6.33 4.62
CA PRO A 91 28.10 5.50 5.46
C PRO A 91 28.74 6.40 6.51
N SER A 92 28.41 6.17 7.78
CA SER A 92 29.13 6.72 8.92
C SER A 92 30.55 6.18 8.87
N LEU A 93 31.52 7.03 8.54
CA LEU A 93 32.94 6.75 8.73
C LEU A 93 33.20 6.72 10.23
N SER A 94 33.14 5.53 10.84
CA SER A 94 33.53 5.31 12.21
C SER A 94 35.05 5.43 12.33
N SER A 95 35.48 6.59 12.83
CA SER A 95 36.78 6.80 13.46
C SER A 95 37.06 5.71 14.50
N ILE A 96 38.18 5.01 14.34
CA ILE A 96 38.70 4.04 15.30
C ILE A 96 39.24 4.81 16.51
N THR A 97 38.52 4.76 17.62
CA THR A 97 39.13 4.85 18.96
C THR A 97 38.55 3.78 19.88
N ARG A 98 39.45 2.95 20.42
CA ARG A 98 39.17 1.92 21.43
C ARG A 98 38.59 2.55 22.69
N ALA A 99 37.44 2.04 23.15
CA ALA A 99 37.12 1.99 24.58
C ALA A 99 36.11 0.87 24.87
N VAL A 100 36.52 -0.04 25.75
CA VAL A 100 35.81 -1.21 26.26
C VAL A 100 34.64 -0.78 27.15
N ARG A 101 33.39 -1.20 26.90
CA ARG A 101 32.35 -1.51 27.92
C ARG A 101 31.33 -2.55 27.41
N ARG A 102 31.03 -3.52 28.28
CA ARG A 102 30.08 -4.63 28.13
C ARG A 102 28.61 -4.16 28.26
N GLY A 103 27.73 -4.79 27.49
CA GLY A 103 26.40 -5.24 27.93
C GLY A 103 25.24 -4.25 27.81
N ALA A 104 24.33 -4.52 26.87
CA ALA A 104 22.88 -4.66 27.07
C ALA A 104 22.20 -4.69 25.70
N GLU A 105 21.49 -5.77 25.43
CA GLU A 105 20.64 -5.96 24.26
C GLU A 105 19.57 -4.86 24.23
N SER A 106 19.47 -4.16 23.10
CA SER A 106 18.30 -3.35 22.75
C SER A 106 17.86 -3.85 21.38
N PRO A 107 16.59 -4.24 21.20
CA PRO A 107 16.12 -4.65 19.89
C PRO A 107 16.25 -3.45 18.96
N GLY A 108 16.76 -3.71 17.77
CA GLY A 108 17.01 -2.71 16.74
C GLY A 108 15.81 -1.81 16.58
N ALA A 109 15.98 -0.54 16.96
CA ALA A 109 15.15 0.52 16.45
C ALA A 109 15.49 0.65 14.96
N ASP A 110 14.76 -0.11 14.13
CA ASP A 110 14.73 0.10 12.69
C ASP A 110 14.12 1.48 12.44
N GLY A 111 15.02 2.47 12.42
CA GLY A 111 14.74 3.86 12.12
C GLY A 111 14.37 4.04 10.66
N ASN A 112 13.16 3.62 10.29
CA ASN A 112 12.41 4.17 9.17
C ASN A 112 10.91 4.12 9.52
N GLY A 113 10.53 5.00 10.44
CA GLY A 113 9.19 5.13 11.01
C GLY A 113 8.15 5.64 10.03
N ASN A 114 7.85 4.87 9.01
CA ASN A 114 6.48 4.77 8.53
C ASN A 114 5.90 3.54 9.21
N SER A 115 5.53 3.69 10.49
CA SER A 115 4.68 2.72 11.17
C SER A 115 3.34 2.75 10.44
N PHE A 116 3.22 1.98 9.37
CA PHE A 116 1.95 1.78 8.69
C PHE A 116 0.98 1.26 9.72
N ASP A 117 -0.10 2.00 9.91
CA ASP A 117 -1.18 1.58 10.76
C ASP A 117 -1.87 0.41 10.06
N HIS A 118 -1.65 -0.80 10.58
CA HIS A 118 -2.27 -2.04 10.11
C HIS A 118 -3.70 -2.18 10.66
N THR A 119 -4.12 -1.32 11.59
CA THR A 119 -5.47 -1.36 12.16
C THR A 119 -6.49 -0.67 11.26
N SER A 120 -6.06 0.38 10.53
CA SER A 120 -6.88 1.02 9.52
C SER A 120 -6.71 0.33 8.16
N LYS A 121 -7.83 0.07 7.50
CA LYS A 121 -7.89 -0.68 6.24
C LYS A 121 -9.08 -0.23 5.42
N LEU A 122 -8.87 -0.20 4.10
CA LEU A 122 -9.92 0.01 3.12
C LEU A 122 -10.18 -1.33 2.47
N LEU A 123 -11.21 -2.04 2.92
CA LEU A 123 -11.53 -3.38 2.38
C LEU A 123 -12.48 -3.32 1.21
N HIS A 124 -13.38 -2.32 1.20
CA HIS A 124 -14.47 -2.19 0.26
C HIS A 124 -14.35 -0.90 -0.55
N LEU A 125 -14.50 -1.03 -1.87
CA LEU A 125 -14.61 0.07 -2.80
C LEU A 125 -15.46 -0.33 -4.00
N ALA A 126 -16.11 0.65 -4.60
CA ALA A 126 -16.89 0.46 -5.81
C ALA A 126 -16.56 1.57 -6.82
N TRP A 127 -16.40 1.17 -8.08
CA TRP A 127 -16.29 2.11 -9.19
C TRP A 127 -17.68 2.25 -9.84
N HIS A 128 -18.09 3.48 -10.12
CA HIS A 128 -19.31 3.72 -10.88
C HIS A 128 -19.20 3.11 -12.29
N PRO A 129 -20.25 2.42 -12.81
CA PRO A 129 -20.16 1.68 -14.06
C PRO A 129 -20.03 2.56 -15.31
N THR A 130 -20.39 3.85 -15.23
CA THR A 130 -20.39 4.76 -16.38
C THR A 130 -19.70 6.10 -16.13
N GLU A 131 -19.34 6.39 -14.89
CA GLU A 131 -18.72 7.68 -14.52
C GLU A 131 -17.36 7.43 -13.90
N ASN A 132 -16.50 8.44 -13.98
CA ASN A 132 -15.17 8.39 -13.38
C ASN A 132 -15.24 8.70 -11.88
N SER A 133 -16.05 7.92 -11.17
CA SER A 133 -16.40 8.11 -9.77
C SER A 133 -16.11 6.84 -8.97
N ILE A 134 -15.42 6.97 -7.84
CA ILE A 134 -15.09 5.85 -6.93
C ILE A 134 -15.64 6.15 -5.54
N ALA A 135 -16.31 5.17 -4.95
CA ALA A 135 -16.74 5.18 -3.56
C ALA A 135 -15.87 4.24 -2.72
N CYS A 136 -15.40 4.71 -1.57
CA CYS A 136 -14.54 3.96 -0.65
C CYS A 136 -15.12 3.98 0.77
N ALA A 137 -15.21 2.81 1.42
CA ALA A 137 -15.59 2.72 2.82
C ALA A 137 -14.33 2.61 3.70
N ALA A 138 -14.09 3.61 4.54
CA ALA A 138 -12.93 3.66 5.43
C ALA A 138 -13.24 4.50 6.68
N ALA A 139 -12.65 4.17 7.82
CA ALA A 139 -12.75 4.96 9.06
C ALA A 139 -14.18 5.41 9.44
N ASN A 140 -15.14 4.47 9.40
CA ASN A 140 -16.57 4.72 9.66
C ASN A 140 -17.21 5.80 8.77
N SER A 141 -16.62 6.05 7.60
CA SER A 141 -17.04 7.08 6.66
C SER A 141 -17.12 6.49 5.24
N LEU A 142 -17.99 7.07 4.42
CA LEU A 142 -18.03 6.82 2.98
C LEU A 142 -17.40 8.02 2.28
N TYR A 143 -16.35 7.76 1.48
CA TYR A 143 -15.68 8.77 0.67
C TYR A 143 -16.07 8.60 -0.79
N MET A 144 -16.36 9.69 -1.47
CA MET A 144 -16.64 9.71 -2.91
C MET A 144 -15.60 10.58 -3.61
N TYR A 145 -14.96 10.01 -4.61
CA TYR A 145 -13.95 10.66 -5.44
C TYR A 145 -14.48 10.77 -6.85
N TYR A 146 -14.26 11.92 -7.47
CA TYR A 146 -14.48 12.15 -8.90
C TYR A 146 -13.13 12.51 -9.53
N ALA A 147 -12.87 12.01 -10.74
CA ALA A 147 -11.66 12.30 -11.49
C ALA A 147 -11.97 12.92 -12.87
#